data_AF-R9J0X2-F1
#
_entry.id   AF-R9J0X2-F1
#
_cell.length_a   1.000
_cell.length_b   1.000
_cell.length_c   1.000
_cell.angle_alpha   90.00
_cell.angle_beta   90.00
_cell.angle_gamma   90.00
#
_symmetry.space_group_name_H-M   'P 1'
#
loop_
_entity.id
_entity.type
_entity.pdbx_description
1 polymer ?
#
loop_
_entity_poly.entity_id
_entity_poly.type
_entity_poly.pdbx_seq_one_letter_code
_entity_poly.pdbx_strand_id
1 'polypeptide(L)'
;MGEMSLSGLEKMQGEANKKFIESYDAAQKASEKAAAAEEAFYKAAQDYTFGDMSDESFQKKEAAQKAMEEAKAEAERAQEAMEKAMKDASDAEKAVNDKKDELRRERDNDTTYVVHCARIECTKGMRESYLVLGPTHGVKTRQIPQMTIKDILPEVNVINFGGCFSMENPSVKAAAEAAVMAAQKTIEDKHNQKGCIGRFFDNVVDWFVGDHEMNVDESLMQKCVGECLANFAGNPKWEKGHEKVTINGDPVLLRRCSLTCNYGGCITILVSGQPE
;
A
#
# COMPACT_ATOMS: atom_id res chain seq x y z
N MET A 1 6.69 22.32 20.15
CA MET A 1 5.83 21.14 19.88
C MET A 1 6.75 19.94 19.99
N GLY A 2 6.49 19.03 20.94
CA GLY A 2 7.31 17.84 21.09
C GLY A 2 7.35 17.07 19.78
N GLU A 3 8.53 16.63 19.37
CA GLU A 3 8.72 15.89 18.14
C GLU A 3 7.85 14.64 18.17
N MET A 4 6.95 14.50 17.18
CA MET A 4 6.02 13.37 17.17
C MET A 4 6.75 12.09 16.77
N SER A 5 6.47 11.04 17.52
CA SER A 5 7.03 9.71 17.29
C SER A 5 6.46 9.07 16.02
N LEU A 6 7.15 8.12 15.39
CA LEU A 6 6.68 7.53 14.13
C LEU A 6 5.33 6.82 14.34
N SER A 7 5.20 6.09 15.45
CA SER A 7 3.95 5.41 15.79
C SER A 7 2.79 6.39 16.07
N GLY A 8 3.10 7.60 16.57
CA GLY A 8 2.12 8.68 16.72
C GLY A 8 1.61 9.20 15.38
N LEU A 9 2.50 9.43 14.42
CA LEU A 9 2.14 9.88 13.07
C LEU A 9 1.32 8.82 12.31
N GLU A 10 1.67 7.54 12.43
CA GLU A 10 0.93 6.45 11.80
C GLU A 10 -0.50 6.30 12.34
N LYS A 11 -0.70 6.56 13.64
CA LYS A 11 -2.05 6.63 14.22
C LYS A 11 -2.86 7.78 13.62
N MET A 12 -2.25 8.97 13.48
CA MET A 12 -2.91 10.11 12.84
C MET A 12 -3.26 9.83 11.38
N GLN A 13 -2.36 9.19 10.64
CA GLN A 13 -2.62 8.74 9.26
C GLN A 13 -3.81 7.76 9.23
N GLY A 14 -3.84 6.78 10.12
CA GLY A 14 -4.97 5.84 10.23
C GLY A 14 -6.30 6.53 10.54
N GLU A 15 -6.30 7.50 11.44
CA GLU A 15 -7.49 8.31 11.77
C GLU A 15 -7.93 9.19 10.59
N ALA A 16 -6.99 9.80 9.87
CA ALA A 16 -7.28 10.61 8.69
C ALA A 16 -7.85 9.77 7.54
N ASN A 17 -7.26 8.61 7.27
CA ASN A 17 -7.76 7.65 6.29
C ASN A 17 -9.18 7.17 6.63
N LYS A 18 -9.46 6.91 7.91
CA LYS A 18 -10.80 6.54 8.36
C LYS A 18 -11.81 7.65 8.09
N LYS A 19 -11.47 8.91 8.43
CA LYS A 19 -12.32 10.07 8.14
C LYS A 19 -12.55 10.27 6.65
N PHE A 20 -11.52 10.04 5.83
CA PHE A 20 -11.66 10.09 4.38
C PHE A 20 -12.69 9.07 3.88
N ILE A 21 -12.61 7.81 4.32
CA ILE A 21 -13.60 6.78 3.96
C ILE A 21 -15.01 7.18 4.40
N GLU A 22 -15.18 7.64 5.65
CA GLU A 22 -16.48 8.09 6.16
C GLU A 22 -17.05 9.28 5.36
N SER A 23 -16.19 10.22 4.97
CA SER A 23 -16.57 11.39 4.15
C SER A 23 -16.90 11.02 2.71
N TYR A 24 -16.21 10.02 2.15
CA TYR A 24 -16.47 9.47 0.82
C TYR A 24 -17.85 8.82 0.77
N ASP A 25 -18.17 7.96 1.74
CA ASP A 25 -19.48 7.32 1.86
C ASP A 25 -20.61 8.35 2.03
N ALA A 26 -20.36 9.41 2.79
CA ALA A 26 -21.31 10.50 2.97
C ALA A 26 -21.53 11.30 1.67
N ALA A 27 -20.46 11.62 0.95
CA ALA A 27 -20.51 12.31 -0.34
C ALA A 27 -21.24 11.48 -1.40
N GLN A 28 -21.01 10.17 -1.44
CA GLN A 28 -21.72 9.26 -2.33
C GLN A 28 -23.22 9.24 -2.05
N LYS A 29 -23.63 9.08 -0.78
CA LYS A 29 -25.06 9.11 -0.39
C LYS A 29 -25.72 10.45 -0.71
N ALA A 30 -25.02 11.55 -0.46
CA ALA A 30 -25.53 12.88 -0.75
C ALA A 30 -25.67 13.11 -2.27
N SER A 31 -24.73 12.59 -3.07
CA SER A 31 -24.79 12.62 -4.53
C SER A 31 -25.95 11.79 -5.09
N GLU A 32 -26.18 10.58 -4.57
CA GLU A 32 -27.31 9.73 -4.94
C GLU A 32 -28.65 10.41 -4.60
N LYS A 33 -28.74 11.05 -3.42
CA LYS A 33 -29.91 11.84 -3.02
C LYS A 33 -30.15 13.04 -3.94
N ALA A 34 -29.09 13.73 -4.35
CA ALA A 34 -29.18 14.85 -5.29
C ALA A 34 -29.65 14.38 -6.68
N ALA A 35 -29.15 13.24 -7.16
CA ALA A 35 -29.58 12.64 -8.43
C ALA A 35 -31.07 12.23 -8.38
N ALA A 36 -31.51 11.61 -7.29
CA ALA A 36 -32.91 11.25 -7.09
C ALA A 36 -33.84 12.48 -7.01
N ALA A 37 -33.38 13.56 -6.36
CA ALA A 37 -34.12 14.81 -6.30
C ALA A 37 -34.19 15.50 -7.67
N GLU A 38 -33.14 15.40 -8.47
CA GLU A 38 -33.10 15.90 -9.85
C GLU A 38 -34.04 15.12 -10.77
N GLU A 39 -34.06 13.78 -10.67
CA GLU A 39 -35.02 12.94 -11.39
C GLU A 39 -36.47 13.27 -11.00
N ALA A 40 -36.74 13.46 -9.70
CA ALA A 40 -38.05 13.86 -9.21
C ALA A 40 -38.49 15.23 -9.75
N PHE A 41 -37.56 16.19 -9.84
CA PHE A 41 -37.83 17.48 -10.48
C PHE A 41 -38.12 17.34 -11.96
N TYR A 42 -37.32 16.58 -12.71
CA TYR A 42 -37.54 16.37 -14.14
C TYR A 42 -38.91 15.73 -14.41
N LYS A 43 -39.30 14.75 -13.58
CA LYS A 43 -40.62 14.13 -13.66
C LYS A 43 -41.74 15.14 -13.38
N ALA A 44 -41.64 15.91 -12.30
CA ALA A 44 -42.62 16.95 -11.99
C ALA A 44 -42.69 18.04 -13.08
N ALA A 45 -41.56 18.37 -13.70
CA ALA A 45 -41.50 19.33 -14.80
C ALA A 45 -42.16 18.77 -16.07
N GLN A 46 -41.99 17.48 -16.38
CA GLN A 46 -42.69 16.82 -17.48
C GLN A 46 -44.19 16.73 -17.22
N ASP A 47 -44.60 16.33 -16.02
CA ASP A 47 -46.01 16.23 -15.64
C ASP A 47 -46.71 17.59 -15.74
N TYR A 48 -46.04 18.68 -15.34
CA TYR A 48 -46.56 20.03 -15.55
C TYR A 48 -46.64 20.37 -17.05
N THR A 49 -45.54 20.22 -17.80
CA THR A 49 -45.42 20.71 -19.19
C THR A 49 -46.27 19.92 -20.19
N PHE A 50 -46.43 18.62 -19.97
CA PHE A 50 -47.12 17.70 -20.90
C PHE A 50 -48.41 17.09 -20.31
N GLY A 51 -48.75 17.39 -19.05
CA GLY A 51 -49.94 16.90 -18.35
C GLY A 51 -51.05 17.94 -18.24
N ASP A 52 -51.54 18.17 -17.02
CA ASP A 52 -52.78 18.90 -16.74
C ASP A 52 -52.62 20.43 -16.57
N MET A 53 -51.38 20.96 -16.58
CA MET A 53 -51.05 22.38 -16.41
C MET A 53 -51.82 23.04 -15.23
N SER A 54 -52.10 22.27 -14.19
CA SER A 54 -52.89 22.70 -13.03
C SER A 54 -52.02 23.40 -11.98
N ASP A 55 -52.66 24.20 -11.12
CA ASP A 55 -51.98 24.87 -9.99
C ASP A 55 -51.31 23.85 -9.04
N GLU A 56 -51.91 22.66 -8.89
CA GLU A 56 -51.33 21.57 -8.08
C GLU A 56 -50.04 21.01 -8.71
N SER A 57 -50.03 20.81 -10.02
CA SER A 57 -48.83 20.35 -10.76
C SER A 57 -47.72 21.40 -10.75
N PHE A 58 -48.08 22.69 -10.78
CA PHE A 58 -47.12 23.79 -10.60
C PHE A 58 -46.47 23.78 -9.21
N GLN A 59 -47.27 23.65 -8.14
CA GLN A 59 -46.76 23.59 -6.76
C GLN A 59 -45.85 22.37 -6.53
N LYS A 60 -46.18 21.21 -7.11
CA LYS A 60 -45.33 20.01 -7.04
C LYS A 60 -43.97 20.23 -7.71
N LYS A 61 -43.94 20.90 -8.86
CA LYS A 61 -42.69 21.25 -9.56
C LYS A 61 -41.85 22.22 -8.73
N GLU A 62 -42.44 23.26 -8.15
CA GLU A 62 -41.73 24.24 -7.32
C GLU A 62 -41.16 23.58 -6.05
N ALA A 63 -41.94 22.71 -5.39
CA ALA A 63 -41.47 21.95 -4.25
C ALA A 63 -40.32 20.99 -4.63
N ALA A 64 -40.41 20.32 -5.77
CA ALA A 64 -39.35 19.45 -6.27
C ALA A 64 -38.08 20.23 -6.66
N GLN A 65 -38.21 21.45 -7.19
CA GLN A 65 -37.08 22.33 -7.48
C GLN A 65 -36.34 22.70 -6.20
N LYS A 66 -37.08 23.15 -5.17
CA LYS A 66 -36.48 23.50 -3.88
C LYS A 66 -35.79 22.30 -3.24
N ALA A 67 -36.42 21.12 -3.30
CA ALA A 67 -35.81 19.88 -2.80
C ALA A 67 -34.54 19.49 -3.57
N MET A 68 -34.49 19.72 -4.89
CA MET A 68 -33.29 19.52 -5.70
C MET A 68 -32.17 20.48 -5.29
N GLU A 69 -32.47 21.77 -5.15
CA GLU A 69 -31.48 22.78 -4.74
C GLU A 69 -30.91 22.47 -3.35
N GLU A 70 -31.75 22.10 -2.39
CA GLU A 70 -31.32 21.67 -1.05
C GLU A 70 -30.44 20.42 -1.08
N ALA A 71 -30.82 19.41 -1.90
CA ALA A 71 -30.05 18.18 -2.05
C ALA A 71 -28.71 18.42 -2.78
N LYS A 72 -28.67 19.30 -3.78
CA LYS A 72 -27.43 19.71 -4.46
C LYS A 72 -26.50 20.46 -3.51
N ALA A 73 -27.02 21.37 -2.69
CA ALA A 73 -26.23 22.07 -1.67
C ALA A 73 -25.73 21.14 -0.54
N GLU A 74 -26.48 20.07 -0.21
CA GLU A 74 -26.00 19.01 0.69
C GLU A 74 -24.87 18.18 0.06
N ALA A 75 -25.01 17.81 -1.23
CA ALA A 75 -23.99 17.08 -1.97
C ALA A 75 -22.69 17.89 -2.12
N GLU A 76 -22.77 19.17 -2.44
CA GLU A 76 -21.60 20.06 -2.55
C GLU A 76 -20.85 20.16 -1.22
N ARG A 77 -21.56 20.39 -0.10
CA ARG A 77 -20.95 20.41 1.23
C ARG A 77 -20.30 19.08 1.60
N ALA A 78 -20.90 17.96 1.20
CA ALA A 78 -20.32 16.64 1.42
C ALA A 78 -19.08 16.39 0.57
N GLN A 79 -19.05 16.89 -0.68
CA GLN A 79 -17.87 16.85 -1.54
C GLN A 79 -16.72 17.72 -0.99
N GLU A 80 -17.00 18.94 -0.54
CA GLU A 80 -15.99 19.79 0.11
C GLU A 80 -15.40 19.13 1.38
N ALA A 81 -16.26 18.50 2.19
CA ALA A 81 -15.82 17.74 3.36
C ALA A 81 -14.93 16.55 2.98
N MET A 82 -15.26 15.84 1.89
CA MET A 82 -14.45 14.75 1.34
C MET A 82 -13.10 15.25 0.82
N GLU A 83 -13.07 16.36 0.06
CA GLU A 83 -11.82 16.93 -0.45
C GLU A 83 -10.89 17.35 0.70
N LYS A 84 -11.45 17.97 1.74
CA LYS A 84 -10.69 18.30 2.94
C LYS A 84 -10.14 17.05 3.63
N ALA A 85 -10.96 16.01 3.81
CA ALA A 85 -10.52 14.77 4.44
C ALA A 85 -9.47 14.03 3.59
N MET A 86 -9.56 14.09 2.27
CA MET A 86 -8.56 13.57 1.35
C MET A 86 -7.22 14.30 1.52
N LYS A 87 -7.25 15.63 1.62
CA LYS A 87 -6.06 16.43 1.86
C LYS A 87 -5.43 16.12 3.22
N ASP A 88 -6.24 16.04 4.28
CA ASP A 88 -5.77 15.70 5.61
C ASP A 88 -5.12 14.29 5.64
N ALA A 89 -5.68 13.32 4.92
CA ALA A 89 -5.11 11.98 4.76
C ALA A 89 -3.78 11.99 3.99
N SER A 90 -3.70 12.74 2.89
CA SER A 90 -2.47 12.91 2.12
C SER A 90 -1.36 13.61 2.93
N ASP A 91 -1.71 14.65 3.69
CA ASP A 91 -0.76 15.39 4.52
C ASP A 91 -0.25 14.49 5.68
N ALA A 92 -1.12 13.66 6.26
CA ALA A 92 -0.73 12.70 7.29
C ALA A 92 0.19 11.58 6.74
N GLU A 93 -0.08 11.07 5.54
CA GLU A 93 0.80 10.11 4.86
C GLU A 93 2.18 10.73 4.58
N LYS A 94 2.20 11.96 4.06
CA LYS A 94 3.45 12.69 3.83
C LYS A 94 4.24 12.87 5.13
N ALA A 95 3.59 13.22 6.24
CA ALA A 95 4.26 13.35 7.53
C ALA A 95 4.90 12.03 8.00
N VAL A 96 4.23 10.88 7.80
CA VAL A 96 4.78 9.56 8.10
C VAL A 96 6.01 9.27 7.24
N ASN A 97 5.93 9.51 5.93
CA ASN A 97 7.04 9.27 5.01
C ASN A 97 8.24 10.20 5.30
N ASP A 98 7.98 11.48 5.55
CA ASP A 98 9.01 12.46 5.93
C ASP A 98 9.74 12.01 7.21
N LYS A 99 9.01 11.49 8.21
CA LYS A 99 9.61 10.96 9.44
C LYS A 99 10.42 9.70 9.17
N LYS A 100 9.95 8.78 8.33
CA LYS A 100 10.73 7.58 7.94
C LYS A 100 12.03 7.97 7.24
N ASP A 101 12.01 8.98 6.38
CA ASP A 101 13.21 9.45 5.69
C ASP A 101 14.20 10.13 6.62
N GLU A 102 13.73 10.89 7.61
CA GLU A 102 14.56 11.41 8.69
C GLU A 102 15.24 10.28 9.47
N LEU A 103 14.46 9.29 9.90
CA LEU A 103 14.92 8.10 10.58
C LEU A 103 15.99 7.32 9.77
N ARG A 104 15.84 7.25 8.44
CA ARG A 104 16.83 6.64 7.53
C ARG A 104 18.12 7.45 7.43
N ARG A 105 18.03 8.78 7.37
CA ARG A 105 19.19 9.68 7.29
C ARG A 105 20.03 9.64 8.57
N GLU A 106 19.38 9.55 9.72
CA GLU A 106 20.06 9.55 11.02
C GLU A 106 20.59 8.17 11.44
N ARG A 107 20.14 7.12 10.76
CA ARG A 107 20.41 5.71 11.08
C ARG A 107 21.87 5.43 11.42
N ASP A 108 22.81 5.92 10.61
CA ASP A 108 24.23 5.57 10.76
C ASP A 108 24.85 6.12 12.05
N ASN A 109 24.31 7.21 12.60
CA ASN A 109 24.76 7.83 13.85
C ASN A 109 24.02 7.29 15.08
N ASP A 110 22.95 6.51 14.88
CA ASP A 110 22.10 6.03 15.97
C ASP A 110 22.72 4.80 16.68
N THR A 111 22.89 4.93 18.00
CA THR A 111 23.47 3.94 18.91
C THR A 111 22.41 3.27 19.80
N THR A 112 21.12 3.43 19.49
CA THR A 112 20.02 2.84 20.25
C THR A 112 20.06 1.31 20.15
N TYR A 113 20.01 0.65 21.31
CA TYR A 113 19.94 -0.81 21.38
C TYR A 113 18.66 -1.34 20.76
N VAL A 114 18.77 -2.41 19.98
CA VAL A 114 17.63 -3.02 19.32
C VAL A 114 17.06 -4.12 20.21
N VAL A 115 15.75 -4.11 20.38
CA VAL A 115 15.01 -5.06 21.20
C VAL A 115 14.00 -5.82 20.34
N HIS A 116 13.38 -6.85 20.93
CA HIS A 116 12.31 -7.60 20.30
C HIS A 116 11.20 -6.70 19.73
N CYS A 117 10.65 -7.07 18.56
CA CYS A 117 9.67 -6.30 17.79
C CYS A 117 10.21 -4.98 17.20
N ALA A 118 11.52 -4.88 16.98
CA ALA A 118 12.09 -3.82 16.15
C ALA A 118 11.57 -3.89 14.71
N ARG A 119 11.35 -2.73 14.08
CA ARG A 119 10.89 -2.64 12.69
C ARG A 119 12.08 -2.62 11.75
N ILE A 120 12.02 -3.46 10.73
CA ILE A 120 13.04 -3.58 9.69
C ILE A 120 12.46 -3.31 8.32
N GLU A 121 13.30 -2.82 7.43
CA GLU A 121 13.00 -2.58 6.02
C GLU A 121 14.07 -3.24 5.16
N CYS A 122 13.70 -3.65 3.95
CA CYS A 122 14.61 -4.19 2.96
C CYS A 122 14.50 -3.37 1.67
N THR A 123 15.63 -3.00 1.08
CA THR A 123 15.66 -2.24 -0.18
C THR A 123 14.97 -2.94 -1.36
N LYS A 124 14.76 -4.25 -1.27
CA LYS A 124 14.05 -5.06 -2.28
C LYS A 124 12.73 -5.63 -1.77
N GLY A 125 12.32 -5.30 -0.55
CA GLY A 125 11.07 -5.77 0.06
C GLY A 125 9.88 -4.90 -0.32
N MET A 126 8.68 -5.48 -0.31
CA MET A 126 7.43 -4.75 -0.59
C MET A 126 6.95 -3.92 0.60
N ARG A 127 7.10 -4.46 1.81
CA ARG A 127 6.65 -3.81 3.05
C ARG A 127 7.72 -3.91 4.12
N GLU A 128 7.54 -3.12 5.17
CA GLU A 128 8.30 -3.29 6.40
C GLU A 128 7.93 -4.61 7.11
N SER A 129 8.86 -5.08 7.92
CA SER A 129 8.73 -6.31 8.70
C SER A 129 9.27 -6.10 10.11
N TYR A 130 9.31 -7.17 10.90
CA TYR A 130 9.72 -7.14 12.30
C TYR A 130 10.89 -8.09 12.57
N LEU A 131 11.74 -7.68 13.50
CA LEU A 131 12.69 -8.56 14.15
C LEU A 131 12.03 -9.22 15.36
N VAL A 132 12.01 -10.54 15.32
CA VAL A 132 11.45 -11.39 16.36
C VAL A 132 12.59 -12.06 17.10
N LEU A 133 12.45 -12.13 18.42
CA LEU A 133 13.35 -12.89 19.27
C LEU A 133 12.53 -14.04 19.83
N GLY A 134 13.02 -15.26 19.65
CA GLY A 134 12.43 -16.45 20.26
C GLY A 134 12.77 -16.48 21.77
N PRO A 135 13.56 -17.47 22.23
CA PRO A 135 14.07 -17.47 23.59
C PRO A 135 14.91 -16.22 23.89
N THR A 136 14.73 -15.63 25.07
CA THR A 136 15.52 -14.47 25.50
C THR A 136 16.97 -14.87 25.78
N HIS A 137 17.92 -13.99 25.42
CA HIS A 137 19.33 -14.12 25.78
C HIS A 137 19.64 -13.83 27.26
N GLY A 138 18.61 -13.50 28.06
CA GLY A 138 18.73 -13.20 29.49
C GLY A 138 18.87 -11.72 29.84
N VAL A 139 19.07 -10.86 28.84
CA VAL A 139 19.20 -9.40 29.01
C VAL A 139 18.00 -8.69 28.40
N LYS A 140 17.48 -7.71 29.14
CA LYS A 140 16.34 -6.88 28.72
C LYS A 140 16.71 -5.40 28.82
N THR A 141 16.38 -4.64 27.79
CA THR A 141 16.41 -3.18 27.80
C THR A 141 14.98 -2.66 27.88
N ARG A 142 14.69 -1.81 28.87
CA ARG A 142 13.31 -1.31 29.14
C ARG A 142 12.27 -2.44 29.27
N GLN A 143 12.63 -3.55 29.93
CA GLN A 143 11.81 -4.78 30.08
C GLN A 143 11.54 -5.56 28.79
N ILE A 144 12.16 -5.19 27.66
CA ILE A 144 12.04 -5.89 26.38
C ILE A 144 13.35 -6.65 26.11
N PRO A 145 13.31 -7.93 25.72
CA PRO A 145 14.51 -8.70 25.39
C PRO A 145 15.38 -8.02 24.33
N GLN A 146 16.68 -7.91 24.61
CA GLN A 146 17.64 -7.29 23.71
C GLN A 146 18.15 -8.29 22.68
N MET A 147 18.34 -7.82 21.44
CA MET A 147 18.79 -8.65 20.32
C MET A 147 20.30 -8.51 20.06
N THR A 148 20.88 -9.53 19.42
CA THR A 148 22.31 -9.68 19.13
C THR A 148 22.55 -9.93 17.65
N ILE A 149 23.81 -9.81 17.21
CA ILE A 149 24.18 -10.02 15.79
C ILE A 149 23.92 -11.43 15.27
N LYS A 150 23.63 -12.41 16.15
CA LYS A 150 23.29 -13.80 15.77
C LYS A 150 21.80 -14.00 15.49
N ASP A 151 20.95 -13.02 15.79
CA ASP A 151 19.51 -13.10 15.55
C ASP A 151 19.21 -12.81 14.07
N ILE A 152 19.50 -13.81 13.21
CA ILE A 152 19.50 -13.71 11.74
C ILE A 152 18.65 -14.75 11.04
N LEU A 153 18.07 -15.72 11.77
CA LEU A 153 17.37 -16.84 11.15
C LEU A 153 16.17 -16.33 10.33
N PRO A 154 16.08 -16.65 9.02
CA PRO A 154 14.90 -16.35 8.22
C PRO A 154 13.63 -16.96 8.83
N GLU A 155 12.50 -16.27 8.72
CA GLU A 155 11.18 -16.70 9.21
C GLU A 155 11.06 -16.90 10.74
N VAL A 156 12.17 -16.82 11.47
CA VAL A 156 12.20 -16.94 12.94
C VAL A 156 12.62 -15.62 13.58
N ASN A 157 13.77 -15.08 13.19
CA ASN A 157 14.25 -13.79 13.66
C ASN A 157 13.94 -12.67 12.68
N VAL A 158 14.24 -12.89 11.41
CA VAL A 158 14.00 -11.93 10.32
C VAL A 158 12.75 -12.38 9.59
N ILE A 159 11.61 -11.76 9.92
CA ILE A 159 10.33 -12.07 9.28
C ILE A 159 10.34 -11.53 7.84
N ASN A 160 9.72 -12.25 6.90
CA ASN A 160 9.69 -11.82 5.50
C ASN A 160 9.03 -10.45 5.28
N PHE A 161 9.39 -9.82 4.15
CA PHE A 161 8.89 -8.51 3.74
C PHE A 161 7.65 -8.60 2.84
N GLY A 162 6.90 -9.71 2.92
CA GLY A 162 5.80 -10.03 2.01
C GLY A 162 6.31 -10.33 0.60
N GLY A 163 6.31 -9.32 -0.28
CA GLY A 163 6.84 -9.42 -1.64
C GLY A 163 8.31 -9.01 -1.77
N CYS A 164 8.95 -9.43 -2.86
CA CYS A 164 10.31 -9.07 -3.24
C CYS A 164 10.37 -8.59 -4.70
N PHE A 165 11.14 -7.54 -4.96
CA PHE A 165 11.40 -6.97 -6.29
C PHE A 165 12.74 -7.39 -6.90
N SER A 166 13.49 -8.28 -6.23
CA SER A 166 14.80 -8.69 -6.73
C SER A 166 14.67 -9.75 -7.82
N MET A 167 15.28 -9.52 -8.98
CA MET A 167 15.37 -10.50 -10.06
C MET A 167 16.18 -11.73 -9.68
N GLU A 168 17.03 -11.64 -8.66
CA GLU A 168 17.84 -12.77 -8.18
C GLU A 168 17.00 -13.75 -7.36
N ASN A 169 15.85 -13.33 -6.85
CA ASN A 169 14.94 -14.18 -6.10
C ASN A 169 14.21 -15.15 -7.05
N PRO A 170 14.32 -16.47 -6.84
CA PRO A 170 13.64 -17.48 -7.66
C PRO A 170 12.12 -17.29 -7.75
N SER A 171 11.48 -16.80 -6.67
CA SER A 171 10.03 -16.57 -6.67
C SER A 171 9.62 -15.45 -7.64
N VAL A 172 10.46 -14.42 -7.81
CA VAL A 172 10.21 -13.33 -8.77
C VAL A 172 10.33 -13.84 -10.21
N LYS A 173 11.33 -14.68 -10.49
CA LYS A 173 11.50 -15.34 -11.79
C LYS A 173 10.29 -16.20 -12.13
N ALA A 174 9.85 -17.03 -11.18
CA ALA A 174 8.68 -17.87 -11.36
C ALA A 174 7.40 -17.05 -11.59
N ALA A 175 7.22 -15.94 -10.88
CA ALA A 175 6.08 -15.04 -11.08
C ALA A 175 6.08 -14.38 -12.46
N ALA A 176 7.26 -13.96 -12.96
CA ALA A 176 7.40 -13.38 -14.29
C ALA A 176 7.15 -14.41 -15.40
N GLU A 177 7.71 -15.62 -15.26
CA GLU A 177 7.45 -16.72 -16.18
C GLU A 177 5.97 -17.08 -16.22
N ALA A 178 5.30 -17.18 -15.06
CA ALA A 178 3.87 -17.43 -14.99
C ALA A 178 3.03 -16.31 -15.65
N ALA A 179 3.43 -15.05 -15.50
CA ALA A 179 2.77 -13.93 -16.15
C ALA A 179 2.91 -13.98 -17.69
N VAL A 180 4.09 -14.33 -18.20
CA VAL A 180 4.31 -14.55 -19.64
C VAL A 180 3.48 -15.72 -20.14
N MET A 181 3.48 -16.86 -19.44
CA MET A 181 2.70 -18.03 -19.84
C MET A 181 1.20 -17.71 -19.86
N ALA A 182 0.68 -16.95 -18.89
CA ALA A 182 -0.72 -16.54 -18.86
C ALA A 182 -1.07 -15.59 -20.02
N ALA A 183 -0.16 -14.66 -20.36
CA ALA A 183 -0.33 -13.77 -21.50
C ALA A 183 -0.31 -14.55 -22.82
N GLN A 184 0.65 -15.45 -23.01
CA GLN A 184 0.75 -16.32 -24.18
C GLN A 184 -0.50 -17.19 -24.34
N LYS A 185 -0.95 -17.83 -23.26
CA LYS A 185 -2.19 -18.62 -23.28
C LYS A 185 -3.40 -17.78 -23.67
N THR A 186 -3.49 -16.53 -23.20
CA THR A 186 -4.60 -15.63 -23.57
C THR A 186 -4.56 -15.27 -25.06
N ILE A 187 -3.37 -15.12 -25.64
CA ILE A 187 -3.19 -14.88 -27.08
C ILE A 187 -3.61 -16.13 -27.87
N GLU A 188 -3.18 -17.32 -27.45
CA GLU A 188 -3.57 -18.59 -28.05
C GLU A 188 -5.09 -18.83 -27.96
N ASP A 189 -5.70 -18.60 -26.80
CA ASP A 189 -7.15 -18.75 -26.60
C ASP A 189 -7.94 -17.79 -27.50
N LYS A 190 -7.48 -16.55 -27.67
CA LYS A 190 -8.06 -15.60 -28.65
C LYS A 190 -7.89 -16.10 -30.08
N HIS A 191 -6.73 -16.63 -30.43
CA HIS A 191 -6.46 -17.18 -31.75
C HIS A 191 -7.32 -18.43 -32.06
N ASN A 192 -7.60 -19.26 -31.05
CA ASN A 192 -8.44 -20.45 -31.18
C ASN A 192 -9.94 -20.08 -31.23
N GLN A 193 -10.37 -19.04 -30.52
CA GLN A 193 -11.74 -18.52 -30.53
C GLN A 193 -12.11 -17.83 -31.87
N LYS A 194 -11.11 -17.27 -32.59
CA LYS A 194 -11.26 -16.78 -33.98
C LYS A 194 -11.70 -17.88 -34.98
N GLY A 195 -11.61 -19.16 -34.60
CA GLY A 195 -12.09 -20.27 -35.43
C GLY A 195 -13.61 -20.41 -35.51
N CYS A 196 -14.38 -19.73 -34.66
CA CYS A 196 -15.79 -20.07 -34.46
C CYS A 196 -16.82 -19.01 -34.91
N ILE A 197 -16.57 -17.69 -34.84
CA ILE A 197 -17.54 -16.66 -35.26
C ILE A 197 -16.80 -15.35 -35.66
N GLY A 198 -16.86 -14.93 -36.94
CA GLY A 198 -16.69 -13.50 -37.29
C GLY A 198 -15.59 -13.03 -38.27
N ARG A 199 -15.39 -13.69 -39.42
CA ARG A 199 -14.36 -13.42 -40.46
C ARG A 199 -14.34 -12.02 -41.13
N PHE A 200 -15.03 -10.98 -40.62
CA PHE A 200 -15.13 -9.65 -41.26
C PHE A 200 -14.67 -8.46 -40.41
N PHE A 201 -14.64 -8.55 -39.07
CA PHE A 201 -14.17 -7.47 -38.19
C PHE A 201 -12.75 -7.69 -37.61
N ASP A 202 -12.16 -8.87 -37.81
CA ASP A 202 -10.84 -9.22 -37.25
C ASP A 202 -9.66 -8.51 -37.95
N ASN A 203 -9.79 -8.17 -39.24
CA ASN A 203 -8.68 -7.58 -40.01
C ASN A 203 -8.21 -6.21 -39.48
N VAL A 204 -9.11 -5.42 -38.89
CA VAL A 204 -8.74 -4.11 -38.32
C VAL A 204 -8.10 -4.30 -36.94
N VAL A 205 -8.57 -5.26 -36.15
CA VAL A 205 -8.00 -5.53 -34.81
C VAL A 205 -6.62 -6.18 -34.94
N ASP A 206 -6.41 -7.10 -35.88
CA ASP A 206 -5.12 -7.76 -36.12
C ASP A 206 -4.07 -6.81 -36.73
N TRP A 207 -4.51 -5.76 -37.41
CA TRP A 207 -3.60 -4.70 -37.86
C TRP A 207 -3.10 -3.83 -36.71
N PHE A 208 -3.89 -3.66 -35.64
CA PHE A 208 -3.52 -2.85 -34.47
C PHE A 208 -2.92 -3.68 -33.33
N VAL A 209 -3.21 -4.98 -33.26
CA VAL A 209 -2.69 -5.92 -32.28
C VAL A 209 -1.69 -6.82 -33.00
N GLY A 210 -0.47 -6.31 -33.19
CA GLY A 210 0.60 -7.12 -33.74
C GLY A 210 0.87 -8.34 -32.86
N ASP A 211 1.05 -9.50 -33.49
CA ASP A 211 1.51 -10.73 -32.83
C ASP A 211 2.97 -10.55 -32.38
N HIS A 212 3.15 -10.01 -31.18
CA HIS A 212 4.45 -9.94 -30.55
C HIS A 212 4.57 -11.10 -29.55
N GLU A 213 5.48 -12.03 -29.82
CA GLU A 213 5.91 -13.03 -28.86
C GLU A 213 6.41 -12.32 -27.60
N MET A 214 5.66 -12.47 -26.50
CA MET A 214 6.10 -11.97 -25.20
C MET A 214 7.12 -12.96 -24.63
N ASN A 215 8.35 -12.51 -24.47
CA ASN A 215 9.40 -13.23 -23.75
C ASN A 215 9.56 -12.63 -22.35
N VAL A 216 10.14 -13.40 -21.42
CA VAL A 216 10.57 -12.85 -20.13
C VAL A 216 11.76 -11.93 -20.40
N ASP A 217 11.46 -10.65 -20.63
CA ASP A 217 12.47 -9.62 -20.74
C ASP A 217 12.76 -8.97 -19.37
N GLU A 218 13.89 -8.27 -19.29
CA GLU A 218 14.32 -7.59 -18.07
C GLU A 218 13.31 -6.51 -17.62
N SER A 219 12.58 -5.90 -18.56
CA SER A 219 11.58 -4.87 -18.27
C SER A 219 10.31 -5.42 -17.62
N LEU A 220 9.94 -6.66 -17.95
CA LEU A 220 8.83 -7.38 -17.35
C LEU A 220 9.21 -7.85 -15.95
N MET A 221 10.41 -8.41 -15.80
CA MET A 221 10.97 -8.81 -14.51
C MET A 221 10.99 -7.66 -13.50
N GLN A 222 11.27 -6.42 -13.93
CA GLN A 222 11.22 -5.24 -13.07
C GLN A 222 9.81 -4.91 -12.54
N LYS A 223 8.76 -5.36 -13.22
CA LYS A 223 7.35 -5.11 -12.85
C LYS A 223 6.75 -6.25 -12.01
N CYS A 224 7.39 -7.41 -12.02
CA CYS A 224 6.92 -8.57 -11.28
C CYS A 224 7.33 -8.50 -9.80
N VAL A 225 6.46 -9.05 -8.95
CA VAL A 225 6.72 -9.21 -7.52
C VAL A 225 6.53 -10.68 -7.17
N GLY A 226 7.56 -11.28 -6.60
CA GLY A 226 7.53 -12.64 -6.06
C GLY A 226 7.44 -12.63 -4.54
N GLU A 227 7.27 -13.79 -3.94
CA GLU A 227 7.31 -13.98 -2.49
C GLU A 227 8.72 -13.70 -1.94
N CYS A 228 8.80 -13.04 -0.79
CA CYS A 228 10.06 -12.76 -0.12
C CYS A 228 10.55 -13.97 0.68
N LEU A 229 11.37 -14.80 0.04
CA LEU A 229 12.07 -15.91 0.69
C LEU A 229 13.46 -15.43 1.14
N ALA A 230 13.59 -14.87 2.34
CA ALA A 230 14.87 -14.32 2.79
C ALA A 230 15.96 -15.40 2.78
N ASN A 231 17.04 -15.15 2.03
CA ASN A 231 18.18 -16.06 1.92
C ASN A 231 19.47 -15.33 2.23
N PHE A 232 20.31 -15.93 3.07
CA PHE A 232 21.53 -15.33 3.57
C PHE A 232 22.75 -16.20 3.27
N ALA A 233 23.95 -15.61 3.30
CA ALA A 233 25.19 -16.34 3.10
C ALA A 233 25.38 -17.43 4.18
N GLY A 234 26.31 -18.39 3.98
CA GLY A 234 26.52 -19.49 4.93
C GLY A 234 26.90 -19.06 6.36
N ASN A 235 27.39 -17.83 6.54
CA ASN A 235 27.65 -17.24 7.86
C ASN A 235 27.21 -15.77 7.86
N PRO A 236 25.89 -15.50 7.87
CA PRO A 236 25.39 -14.14 7.84
C PRO A 236 25.70 -13.45 9.16
N LYS A 237 25.96 -12.15 9.10
CA LYS A 237 26.15 -11.35 10.30
C LYS A 237 25.51 -9.99 10.08
N TRP A 238 24.86 -9.50 11.13
CA TRP A 238 24.55 -8.08 11.20
C TRP A 238 25.86 -7.29 11.31
N GLU A 239 26.05 -6.37 10.38
CA GLU A 239 27.20 -5.49 10.34
C GLU A 239 27.02 -4.33 11.34
N LYS A 240 28.14 -3.70 11.72
CA LYS A 240 28.17 -2.51 12.62
C LYS A 240 27.53 -2.72 14.00
N GLY A 241 27.54 -3.95 14.52
CA GLY A 241 27.16 -4.27 15.91
C GLY A 241 27.98 -3.50 16.94
N HIS A 242 27.53 -3.49 18.20
CA HIS A 242 28.24 -2.75 19.24
C HIS A 242 29.60 -3.40 19.59
N GLU A 243 30.69 -2.63 19.49
CA GLU A 243 32.05 -3.18 19.66
C GLU A 243 32.39 -3.57 21.12
N LYS A 244 31.86 -2.82 22.10
CA LYS A 244 32.21 -3.00 23.52
C LYS A 244 31.18 -3.76 24.37
N VAL A 245 29.95 -3.90 23.87
CA VAL A 245 28.82 -4.42 24.65
C VAL A 245 28.39 -5.71 24.00
N THR A 246 28.54 -6.81 24.73
CA THR A 246 28.20 -8.15 24.26
C THR A 246 27.23 -8.82 25.23
N ILE A 247 26.40 -9.71 24.71
CA ILE A 247 25.55 -10.61 25.47
C ILE A 247 26.01 -12.02 25.12
N ASN A 248 26.41 -12.81 26.12
CA ASN A 248 26.92 -14.17 25.92
C ASN A 248 28.09 -14.26 24.92
N GLY A 249 28.92 -13.21 24.82
CA GLY A 249 30.04 -13.13 23.88
C GLY A 249 29.69 -12.54 22.51
N ASP A 250 28.41 -12.30 22.22
CA ASP A 250 27.96 -11.75 20.94
C ASP A 250 27.65 -10.25 21.03
N PRO A 251 28.16 -9.43 20.09
CA PRO A 251 27.80 -8.02 19.99
C PRO A 251 26.28 -7.78 19.95
N VAL A 252 25.84 -6.74 20.66
CA VAL A 252 24.43 -6.34 20.64
C VAL A 252 24.09 -5.57 19.36
N LEU A 253 22.84 -5.72 18.92
CA LEU A 253 22.33 -4.96 17.78
C LEU A 253 22.09 -3.50 18.16
N LEU A 254 22.46 -2.63 17.22
CA LEU A 254 22.21 -1.20 17.24
C LEU A 254 21.38 -0.83 16.02
N ARG A 255 20.67 0.29 16.08
CA ARG A 255 19.82 0.71 14.96
C ARG A 255 20.59 0.90 13.64
N ARG A 256 21.86 1.29 13.69
CA ARG A 256 22.74 1.37 12.52
C ARG A 256 23.12 0.04 11.87
N CYS A 257 22.76 -1.09 12.46
CA CYS A 257 23.10 -2.40 11.94
C CYS A 257 22.37 -2.67 10.62
N SER A 258 23.04 -3.40 9.73
CA SER A 258 22.51 -3.84 8.44
C SER A 258 22.83 -5.31 8.18
N LEU A 259 21.98 -5.98 7.41
CA LEU A 259 22.14 -7.37 7.00
C LEU A 259 21.94 -7.50 5.50
N THR A 260 22.88 -8.15 4.82
CA THR A 260 22.85 -8.34 3.36
C THR A 260 22.14 -9.65 3.01
N CYS A 261 21.16 -9.56 2.13
CA CYS A 261 20.46 -10.69 1.52
C CYS A 261 21.16 -11.13 0.23
N ASN A 262 21.20 -12.44 -0.02
CA ASN A 262 21.80 -13.01 -1.23
C ASN A 262 21.07 -12.61 -2.53
N TYR A 263 19.85 -12.07 -2.42
CA TYR A 263 19.09 -11.54 -3.55
C TYR A 263 19.28 -10.03 -3.72
N GLY A 264 20.43 -9.48 -3.34
CA GLY A 264 20.77 -8.06 -3.51
C GLY A 264 19.99 -7.08 -2.61
N GLY A 265 19.27 -7.58 -1.60
CA GLY A 265 18.58 -6.77 -0.61
C GLY A 265 19.49 -6.34 0.53
N CYS A 266 19.37 -5.10 0.99
CA CYS A 266 19.99 -4.63 2.23
C CYS A 266 18.89 -4.41 3.27
N ILE A 267 18.95 -5.15 4.36
CA ILE A 267 18.00 -5.09 5.47
C ILE A 267 18.54 -4.13 6.52
N THR A 268 17.74 -3.15 6.91
CA THR A 268 18.10 -2.12 7.88
C THR A 268 17.02 -1.96 8.93
N ILE A 269 17.40 -1.43 10.09
CA ILE A 269 16.49 -1.28 11.24
C ILE A 269 15.92 0.13 11.24
N LEU A 270 14.63 0.25 10.92
CA LEU A 270 13.92 1.52 10.87
C LEU A 270 13.67 2.06 12.29
N VAL A 271 13.17 1.21 13.20
CA VAL A 271 12.91 1.55 14.61
C VAL A 271 13.42 0.43 15.51
N SER A 272 14.06 0.79 16.63
CA SER A 272 14.74 -0.15 17.54
C SER A 272 13.81 -1.10 18.32
N GLY A 273 12.49 -0.90 18.27
CA GLY A 273 11.50 -1.64 19.06
C GLY A 273 11.37 -1.16 20.51
N GLN A 274 12.24 -0.23 20.94
CA GLN A 274 12.07 0.43 22.23
C GLN A 274 10.85 1.37 22.17
N PRO A 275 10.10 1.53 23.28
CA PRO A 275 9.03 2.51 23.35
C PRO A 275 9.63 3.91 23.16
N GLU A 276 9.05 4.67 22.23
CA GLU A 276 9.39 6.07 21.92
C GLU A 276 9.06 7.00 23.10
#